data_AF-A0A8B9LF85-F1
#
_entry.id   AF-A0A8B9LF85-F1
#
_cell.length_a   1.000
_cell.length_b   1.000
_cell.length_c   1.000
_cell.angle_alpha   90.00
_cell.angle_beta   90.00
_cell.angle_gamma   90.00
#
_symmetry.space_group_name_H-M   'P 1'
#
loop_
_entity.id
_entity.type
_entity.pdbx_description
1 polymer ?
#
loop_
_entity_poly.entity_id
_entity_poly.type
_entity_poly.pdbx_seq_one_letter_code
_entity_poly.pdbx_strand_id
1 'polypeptide(L)'
;MYYAGTQKAHYINNKPVIQATNVFLRLLELELESLMACSESWRSFNQLQSILPYVQQHWQEDEFFGYQTLNGLNPMLIERCTKLPSNFPVTEEMVRSSLEGGSLKTEMMKGNIFLCDYKRLRGFKGNKIDGKQQYLAAPLCLLYSTPEKTLKPIAIQLHQKPDENNPIFLPTDCQWDWLLAKIFVRNAEFHEHELNFHLLRTHLLAEVFTIATLRNLPSAHPLYKLLKPHTLYTLQINIMARNLLISPGGVFDKFTSIGQKDAVTACLPKAFSTLTYSSLCFPENIKERGLEDIPNYFYRDYAQKLWDIINKYVDGIVKCYYLSAEDVKKDSELQNWISEIFNFGFLGREQSAGSDSLSAVLQFDFGGWMPNLPTALRLPPQCKKGVTTEKTIFQALPDVTTTIHGMAVLYLLSKKSSDHYQLGNFREELFSEAVPCGHIEEFKKVLKILEAEVENRNQSLEPGYLYLNPTTVDNSVAL
;
A
#
# COMPACT_ATOMS: atom_id res chain seq x y z
N MET A 1 2.41 -57.49 -14.26
CA MET A 1 2.38 -56.52 -15.36
C MET A 1 2.12 -55.15 -14.76
N TYR A 2 3.14 -54.28 -14.80
CA TYR A 2 3.05 -52.88 -14.38
C TYR A 2 2.20 -52.10 -15.39
N TYR A 3 1.10 -51.50 -14.96
CA TYR A 3 0.42 -50.45 -15.72
C TYR A 3 0.98 -49.09 -15.26
N ALA A 4 1.92 -48.56 -16.03
CA ALA A 4 2.36 -47.18 -15.94
C ALA A 4 1.29 -46.29 -16.58
N GLY A 5 0.41 -45.71 -15.75
CA GLY A 5 -0.50 -44.65 -16.16
C GLY A 5 0.16 -43.30 -15.96
N THR A 6 0.77 -42.74 -17.00
CA THR A 6 1.17 -41.33 -17.04
C THR A 6 -0.08 -40.45 -16.95
N GLN A 7 -0.39 -39.92 -15.77
CA GLN A 7 -1.26 -38.77 -15.64
C GLN A 7 -0.55 -37.58 -16.28
N LYS A 8 -0.88 -37.29 -17.55
CA LYS A 8 -0.67 -35.97 -18.12
C LYS A 8 -1.43 -34.99 -17.23
N ALA A 9 -0.69 -34.15 -16.52
CA ALA A 9 -1.24 -32.97 -15.87
C ALA A 9 -2.06 -32.21 -16.92
N HIS A 10 -3.37 -32.22 -16.75
CA HIS A 10 -4.23 -31.27 -17.44
C HIS A 10 -3.84 -29.90 -16.92
N TYR A 11 -2.96 -29.21 -17.66
CA TYR A 11 -2.82 -27.77 -17.57
C TYR A 11 -4.22 -27.19 -17.78
N ILE A 12 -4.82 -26.71 -16.68
CA ILE A 12 -6.00 -25.87 -16.74
C ILE A 12 -5.62 -24.70 -17.65
N ASN A 13 -6.39 -24.53 -18.72
CA ASN A 13 -6.16 -23.59 -19.80
C ASN A 13 -6.42 -22.16 -19.28
N ASN A 14 -5.49 -21.60 -18.50
CA ASN A 14 -5.56 -20.29 -17.84
C ASN A 14 -5.40 -19.10 -18.81
N LYS A 15 -5.99 -19.18 -20.02
CA LYS A 15 -5.91 -18.09 -21.01
C LYS A 15 -6.40 -16.73 -20.50
N PRO A 16 -7.50 -16.62 -19.71
CA PRO A 16 -7.99 -15.33 -19.24
C PRO A 16 -7.03 -14.65 -18.24
N VAL A 17 -6.49 -15.41 -17.27
CA VAL A 17 -5.58 -14.90 -16.24
C VAL A 17 -4.21 -14.52 -16.83
N ILE A 18 -3.72 -15.30 -17.79
CA ILE A 18 -2.47 -14.98 -18.52
C ILE A 18 -2.66 -13.74 -19.41
N GLN A 19 -3.81 -13.57 -20.05
CA GLN A 19 -4.14 -12.34 -20.80
C GLN A 19 -4.32 -11.13 -19.87
N ALA A 20 -4.92 -11.32 -18.69
CA ALA A 20 -5.11 -10.25 -17.71
C ALA A 20 -3.77 -9.63 -17.31
N THR A 21 -2.75 -10.45 -17.04
CA THR A 21 -1.42 -10.03 -16.54
C THR A 21 -0.39 -9.59 -17.57
N ASN A 22 -0.78 -9.44 -18.84
CA ASN A 22 0.15 -9.04 -19.88
C ASN A 22 0.37 -7.51 -19.90
N VAL A 23 1.51 -7.06 -19.41
CA VAL A 23 1.92 -5.63 -19.40
C VAL A 23 1.85 -5.00 -20.80
N PHE A 24 2.15 -5.76 -21.87
CA PHE A 24 2.04 -5.25 -23.24
C PHE A 24 0.61 -4.89 -23.64
N LEU A 25 -0.38 -5.70 -23.22
CA LEU A 25 -1.80 -5.39 -23.47
C LEU A 25 -2.23 -4.12 -22.72
N ARG A 26 -1.63 -3.85 -21.55
CA ARG A 26 -1.92 -2.65 -20.75
C ARG A 26 -1.30 -1.39 -21.36
N LEU A 27 -0.11 -1.53 -21.95
CA LEU A 27 0.48 -0.44 -22.75
C LEU A 27 -0.40 -0.08 -23.93
N LEU A 28 -0.98 -1.06 -24.64
CA LEU A 28 -1.94 -0.81 -25.73
C LEU A 28 -3.21 -0.10 -25.24
N GLU A 29 -3.78 -0.53 -24.12
CA GLU A 29 -4.97 0.12 -23.53
C GLU A 29 -4.72 1.55 -23.07
N LEU A 30 -3.47 1.88 -22.71
CA LEU A 30 -3.03 3.22 -22.35
C LEU A 30 -2.55 4.03 -23.58
N GLU A 31 -2.54 3.44 -24.78
CA GLU A 31 -2.00 4.04 -26.02
C GLU A 31 -0.50 4.39 -25.94
N LEU A 32 0.29 3.57 -25.21
CA LEU A 32 1.71 3.80 -24.92
C LEU A 32 2.66 2.81 -25.61
N GLU A 33 2.17 1.91 -26.47
CA GLU A 33 2.98 0.85 -27.09
C GLU A 33 4.13 1.40 -27.95
N SER A 34 3.93 2.55 -28.59
CA SER A 34 4.94 3.20 -29.43
C SER A 34 6.17 3.66 -28.64
N LEU A 35 6.05 3.77 -27.31
CA LEU A 35 7.09 4.26 -26.41
C LEU A 35 7.86 3.14 -25.69
N MET A 36 7.50 1.86 -25.90
CA MET A 36 7.98 0.70 -25.13
C MET A 36 9.51 0.46 -25.15
N ALA A 37 10.23 1.04 -26.10
CA ALA A 37 11.69 0.93 -26.22
C ALA A 37 12.39 2.30 -26.25
N CYS A 38 11.71 3.36 -25.79
CA CYS A 38 12.27 4.70 -25.75
C CYS A 38 13.13 4.91 -24.50
N SER A 39 14.46 4.94 -24.67
CA SER A 39 15.42 5.14 -23.57
C SER A 39 15.72 6.63 -23.28
N GLU A 40 14.99 7.54 -23.94
CA GLU A 40 15.12 8.98 -23.77
C GLU A 40 14.53 9.48 -22.45
N SER A 41 14.98 10.67 -22.02
CA SER A 41 14.35 11.37 -20.90
C SER A 41 13.17 12.19 -21.38
N TRP A 42 12.17 12.34 -20.52
CA TRP A 42 11.13 13.36 -20.71
C TRP A 42 11.75 14.76 -20.83
N ARG A 43 11.19 15.60 -21.70
CA ARG A 43 11.68 16.97 -21.96
C ARG A 43 10.73 18.03 -21.42
N SER A 44 9.47 17.68 -21.18
CA SER A 44 8.48 18.54 -20.52
C SER A 44 7.39 17.70 -19.85
N PHE A 45 6.68 18.29 -18.88
CA PHE A 45 5.53 17.63 -18.26
C PHE A 45 4.38 17.39 -19.23
N ASN A 46 4.26 18.19 -20.30
CA ASN A 46 3.22 18.02 -21.32
C ASN A 46 3.42 16.76 -22.18
N GLN A 47 4.62 16.17 -22.19
CA GLN A 47 4.87 14.89 -22.85
C GLN A 47 4.40 13.69 -22.02
N LEU A 48 4.23 13.87 -20.71
CA LEU A 48 3.62 12.86 -19.85
C LEU A 48 2.10 12.96 -20.07
N GLN A 49 1.55 12.03 -20.85
CA GLN A 49 0.10 11.93 -21.05
C GLN A 49 -0.49 11.24 -19.80
N SER A 50 -1.40 11.91 -19.10
CA SER A 50 -2.10 11.36 -17.92
C SER A 50 -3.56 11.13 -18.26
N ILE A 51 -4.09 9.97 -17.88
CA ILE A 51 -5.56 9.76 -17.83
C ILE A 51 -6.17 10.18 -16.48
N LEU A 52 -5.36 10.82 -15.61
CA LEU A 52 -5.71 11.28 -14.26
C LEU A 52 -5.51 12.80 -14.17
N PRO A 53 -6.48 13.61 -14.64
CA PRO A 53 -6.32 15.06 -14.76
C PRO A 53 -6.13 15.75 -13.40
N TYR A 54 -6.81 15.27 -12.36
CA TYR A 54 -6.71 15.85 -11.02
C TYR A 54 -5.29 15.76 -10.45
N VAL A 55 -4.69 14.56 -10.46
CA VAL A 55 -3.32 14.38 -9.96
C VAL A 55 -2.33 15.17 -10.82
N GLN A 56 -2.49 15.16 -12.15
CA GLN A 56 -1.64 15.94 -13.05
C GLN A 56 -1.70 17.45 -12.75
N GLN A 57 -2.86 17.96 -12.35
CA GLN A 57 -3.06 19.37 -12.01
C GLN A 57 -2.49 19.72 -10.63
N HIS A 58 -2.66 18.84 -9.63
CA HIS A 58 -2.41 19.17 -8.22
C HIS A 58 -1.13 18.58 -7.61
N TRP A 59 -0.38 17.70 -8.31
CA TRP A 59 0.79 17.01 -7.71
C TRP A 59 1.90 17.91 -7.15
N GLN A 60 2.01 19.15 -7.64
CA GLN A 60 3.01 20.11 -7.13
C GLN A 60 2.55 20.83 -5.86
N GLU A 61 1.27 20.77 -5.51
CA GLU A 61 0.69 21.47 -4.36
C GLU A 61 1.04 20.74 -3.06
N ASP A 62 1.41 21.51 -2.03
CA ASP A 62 1.77 20.97 -0.71
C ASP A 62 0.57 20.35 0.01
N GLU A 63 -0.62 20.93 -0.19
CA GLU A 63 -1.87 20.40 0.35
C GLU A 63 -2.20 19.03 -0.26
N PHE A 64 -2.11 18.88 -1.58
CA PHE A 64 -2.33 17.59 -2.22
C PHE A 64 -1.24 16.57 -1.88
N PHE A 65 0.01 17.00 -1.69
CA PHE A 65 1.06 16.11 -1.17
C PHE A 65 0.71 15.57 0.22
N GLY A 66 0.28 16.44 1.15
CA GLY A 66 -0.09 16.03 2.50
C GLY A 66 -1.38 15.21 2.53
N TYR A 67 -2.39 15.57 1.72
CA TYR A 67 -3.61 14.80 1.53
C TYR A 67 -3.32 13.33 1.20
N GLN A 68 -2.35 13.08 0.32
CA GLN A 68 -2.00 11.72 -0.09
C GLN A 68 -1.38 10.86 1.03
N THR A 69 -0.87 11.47 2.10
CA THR A 69 -0.40 10.71 3.28
C THR A 69 -1.54 10.16 4.14
N LEU A 70 -2.76 10.70 3.97
CA LEU A 70 -3.97 10.27 4.66
C LEU A 70 -4.93 9.51 3.72
N ASN A 71 -5.08 9.97 2.49
CA ASN A 71 -6.13 9.51 1.59
C ASN A 71 -5.58 9.03 0.23
N GLY A 72 -4.26 9.01 0.10
CA GLY A 72 -3.58 8.54 -1.10
C GLY A 72 -3.24 7.06 -1.04
N LEU A 73 -2.27 6.68 -1.87
CA LEU A 73 -1.78 5.31 -2.02
C LEU A 73 -1.47 4.60 -0.71
N ASN A 74 -0.75 5.26 0.19
CA ASN A 74 -0.25 4.64 1.41
C ASN A 74 -0.62 5.46 2.66
N PRO A 75 -1.81 5.22 3.23
CA PRO A 75 -2.24 5.88 4.46
C PRO A 75 -1.64 5.23 5.72
N MET A 76 -0.67 4.31 5.59
CA MET A 76 -0.22 3.45 6.69
C MET A 76 1.07 3.90 7.39
N LEU A 77 1.77 4.90 6.85
CA LEU A 77 3.09 5.30 7.36
C LEU A 77 3.05 6.49 8.32
N ILE A 78 2.19 7.47 8.06
CA ILE A 78 2.12 8.71 8.85
C ILE A 78 1.81 8.41 10.33
N GLU A 79 2.48 9.11 11.24
CA GLU A 79 2.25 9.03 12.69
C GLU A 79 2.33 10.44 13.33
N ARG A 80 1.65 10.62 14.47
CA ARG A 80 1.70 11.87 15.24
C ARG A 80 3.08 12.03 15.89
N CYS A 81 3.73 13.16 15.63
CA CYS A 81 5.06 13.47 16.13
C CYS A 81 4.98 14.27 17.44
N THR A 82 5.06 13.56 18.57
CA THR A 82 5.12 14.18 19.91
C THR A 82 6.52 14.69 20.27
N LYS A 83 7.55 14.18 19.60
CA LYS A 83 8.95 14.56 19.76
C LYS A 83 9.71 14.31 18.46
N LEU A 84 10.47 15.31 18.00
CA LEU A 84 11.34 15.15 16.84
C LEU A 84 12.39 14.05 17.06
N PRO A 85 12.63 13.17 16.08
CA PRO A 85 13.75 12.25 16.10
C PRO A 85 15.08 12.99 16.23
N SER A 86 16.00 12.46 17.04
CA SER A 86 17.33 13.07 17.24
C SER A 86 18.15 13.25 15.95
N ASN A 87 17.85 12.43 14.94
CA ASN A 87 18.48 12.46 13.63
C ASN A 87 17.71 13.33 12.62
N PHE A 88 16.78 14.18 13.08
CA PHE A 88 16.05 15.13 12.25
C PHE A 88 16.00 16.51 12.95
N PRO A 89 17.09 17.30 12.86
CA PRO A 89 17.28 18.51 13.64
C PRO A 89 16.52 19.73 13.06
N VAL A 90 15.22 19.57 12.84
CA VAL A 90 14.33 20.69 12.45
C VAL A 90 14.26 21.69 13.62
N THR A 91 14.48 22.96 13.32
CA THR A 91 14.40 24.03 14.31
C THR A 91 13.10 24.82 14.17
N GLU A 92 12.72 25.55 15.22
CA GLU A 92 11.56 26.44 15.17
C GLU A 92 11.72 27.55 14.11
N GLU A 93 12.95 28.05 13.92
CA GLU A 93 13.27 29.03 12.87
C GLU A 93 12.96 28.50 11.48
N MET A 94 13.33 27.24 11.20
CA MET A 94 13.16 26.63 9.88
C MET A 94 11.70 26.57 9.44
N VAL A 95 10.79 26.26 10.37
CA VAL A 95 9.38 26.00 10.06
C VAL A 95 8.43 27.13 10.46
N ARG A 96 8.94 28.24 11.01
CA ARG A 96 8.10 29.32 11.55
C ARG A 96 7.09 29.84 10.53
N SER A 97 7.50 30.00 9.27
CA SER A 97 6.62 30.49 8.20
C SER A 97 5.46 29.55 7.90
N SER A 98 5.59 28.25 8.22
CA SER A 98 4.57 27.23 7.98
C SER A 98 3.59 27.07 9.15
N LEU A 99 3.89 27.59 10.34
CA LEU A 99 3.12 27.33 11.56
C LEU A 99 2.06 28.40 11.89
N GLU A 100 1.80 29.34 10.98
CA GLU A 100 0.70 30.32 11.07
C GLU A 100 0.61 31.08 12.42
N GLY A 101 1.77 31.44 12.98
CA GLY A 101 1.89 32.16 14.25
C GLY A 101 2.06 31.27 15.49
N GLY A 102 1.99 29.95 15.34
CA GLY A 102 2.35 28.96 16.37
C GLY A 102 3.85 28.69 16.45
N SER A 103 4.28 27.99 17.51
CA SER A 103 5.64 27.45 17.64
C SER A 103 5.64 25.93 17.47
N LEU A 104 6.73 25.37 16.95
CA LEU A 104 6.83 23.94 16.66
C LEU A 104 6.54 23.09 17.91
N LYS A 105 7.05 23.51 19.07
CA LYS A 105 6.79 22.85 20.35
C LYS A 105 5.31 22.88 20.73
N THR A 106 4.65 24.02 20.56
CA THR A 106 3.23 24.18 20.90
C THR A 106 2.36 23.34 19.97
N GLU A 107 2.66 23.31 18.67
CA GLU A 107 1.90 22.52 17.70
C GLU A 107 2.12 21.00 17.88
N MET A 108 3.32 20.54 18.27
CA MET A 108 3.52 19.14 18.70
C MET A 108 2.69 18.79 19.94
N MET A 109 2.63 19.67 20.94
CA MET A 109 1.82 19.46 22.15
C MET A 109 0.31 19.42 21.86
N LYS A 110 -0.16 20.22 20.91
CA LYS A 110 -1.56 20.19 20.43
C LYS A 110 -1.87 18.94 19.59
N GLY A 111 -0.84 18.20 19.16
CA GLY A 111 -1.01 17.04 18.29
C GLY A 111 -1.16 17.39 16.80
N ASN A 112 -0.72 18.58 16.39
CA ASN A 112 -0.86 19.07 15.01
C ASN A 112 0.35 18.77 14.13
N ILE A 113 1.41 18.13 14.66
CA ILE A 113 2.63 17.79 13.92
C ILE A 113 2.72 16.28 13.72
N PHE A 114 3.03 15.87 12.49
CA PHE A 114 3.08 14.48 12.06
C PHE A 114 4.40 14.18 11.34
N LEU A 115 4.76 12.91 11.26
CA LEU A 115 6.00 12.44 10.66
C LEU A 115 5.74 11.23 9.76
N CYS A 116 6.35 11.24 8.57
CA CYS A 116 6.60 10.02 7.80
C CYS A 116 8.10 9.72 7.82
N ASP A 117 8.49 8.57 8.39
CA ASP A 117 9.88 8.12 8.52
C ASP A 117 10.16 6.87 7.66
N TYR A 118 10.89 7.04 6.57
CA TYR A 118 11.23 5.96 5.63
C TYR A 118 12.56 5.27 5.98
N LYS A 119 12.93 5.20 7.27
CA LYS A 119 14.19 4.57 7.74
C LYS A 119 14.45 3.15 7.24
N ARG A 120 13.41 2.38 6.87
CA ARG A 120 13.58 1.02 6.31
C ARG A 120 14.36 1.02 5.01
N LEU A 121 14.28 2.11 4.24
CA LEU A 121 15.02 2.31 3.00
C LEU A 121 16.48 2.75 3.21
N ARG A 122 16.92 2.92 4.46
CA ARG A 122 18.31 3.29 4.76
C ARG A 122 19.29 2.24 4.23
N GLY A 123 20.30 2.74 3.52
CA GLY A 123 21.46 1.97 3.08
C GLY A 123 21.32 1.34 1.69
N PHE A 124 20.16 1.46 1.05
CA PHE A 124 20.03 1.05 -0.34
C PHE A 124 20.68 2.07 -1.28
N LYS A 125 21.54 1.59 -2.18
CA LYS A 125 22.22 2.44 -3.17
C LYS A 125 21.33 2.71 -4.39
N GLY A 126 20.43 1.78 -4.68
CA GLY A 126 19.63 1.75 -5.90
C GLY A 126 20.17 0.76 -6.94
N ASN A 127 19.26 0.27 -7.77
CA ASN A 127 19.45 -0.74 -8.80
C ASN A 127 20.17 -0.16 -10.04
N LYS A 128 20.48 -1.01 -11.01
CA LYS A 128 20.86 -0.59 -12.37
C LYS A 128 19.78 -1.02 -13.36
N ILE A 129 19.13 -0.03 -13.96
CA ILE A 129 18.15 -0.24 -15.04
C ILE A 129 18.87 0.07 -16.35
N ASP A 130 18.91 -0.88 -17.28
CA ASP A 130 19.64 -0.79 -18.55
C ASP A 130 21.10 -0.30 -18.39
N GLY A 131 21.77 -0.81 -17.34
CA GLY A 131 23.15 -0.44 -16.99
C GLY A 131 23.30 0.94 -16.33
N LYS A 132 22.24 1.75 -16.23
CA LYS A 132 22.24 3.09 -15.62
C LYS A 132 21.88 2.99 -14.14
N GLN A 133 22.71 3.62 -13.30
CA GLN A 133 22.49 3.66 -11.85
C GLN A 133 21.20 4.41 -11.51
N GLN A 134 20.39 3.78 -10.65
CA GLN A 134 19.21 4.38 -10.01
C GLN A 134 19.53 4.71 -8.55
N TYR A 135 18.72 5.53 -7.90
CA TYR A 135 18.98 6.03 -6.56
C TYR A 135 17.72 5.98 -5.69
N LEU A 136 17.94 5.74 -4.40
CA LEU A 136 16.93 5.75 -3.35
C LEU A 136 17.33 6.75 -2.27
N ALA A 137 16.31 7.31 -1.64
CA ALA A 137 16.42 8.08 -0.41
C ALA A 137 15.81 7.28 0.75
N ALA A 138 16.05 7.76 1.97
CA ALA A 138 15.38 7.25 3.17
C ALA A 138 14.88 8.45 3.99
N PRO A 139 13.87 9.18 3.48
CA PRO A 139 13.56 10.50 4.01
C PRO A 139 12.95 10.50 5.40
N LEU A 140 12.98 11.66 6.05
CA LEU A 140 12.06 12.05 7.10
C LEU A 140 11.26 13.26 6.59
N CYS A 141 9.93 13.17 6.64
CA CYS A 141 9.01 14.22 6.19
C CYS A 141 8.14 14.67 7.36
N LEU A 142 8.31 15.92 7.79
CA LEU A 142 7.51 16.54 8.85
C LEU A 142 6.30 17.24 8.23
N LEU A 143 5.11 17.02 8.78
CA LEU A 143 3.86 17.62 8.31
C LEU A 143 3.16 18.38 9.44
N TYR A 144 2.40 19.40 9.07
CA TYR A 144 1.58 20.22 9.97
C TYR A 144 0.12 20.20 9.54
N SER A 145 -0.77 19.91 10.48
CA SER A 145 -2.22 20.07 10.34
C SER A 145 -2.60 21.50 10.67
N THR A 146 -2.98 22.27 9.66
CA THR A 146 -3.34 23.70 9.80
C THR A 146 -4.68 23.88 10.52
N PRO A 147 -4.99 25.09 11.02
CA PRO A 147 -6.31 25.44 11.57
C PRO A 147 -7.46 25.20 10.58
N GLU A 148 -7.22 25.33 9.27
CA GLU A 148 -8.15 25.02 8.18
C GLU A 148 -8.31 23.52 7.94
N LYS A 149 -7.68 22.67 8.77
CA LYS A 149 -7.75 21.20 8.70
C LYS A 149 -7.12 20.62 7.43
N THR A 150 -6.14 21.32 6.88
CA THR A 150 -5.30 20.83 5.78
C THR A 150 -3.99 20.27 6.34
N LEU A 151 -3.45 19.21 5.74
CA LEU A 151 -2.17 18.65 6.14
C LEU A 151 -1.12 19.05 5.11
N LYS A 152 -0.03 19.70 5.53
CA LYS A 152 1.02 20.21 4.62
C LYS A 152 2.42 19.78 5.07
N PRO A 153 3.31 19.37 4.15
CA PRO A 153 4.72 19.15 4.45
C PRO A 153 5.42 20.46 4.81
N ILE A 154 6.21 20.46 5.88
CA ILE A 154 6.92 21.64 6.39
C ILE A 154 8.44 21.48 6.46
N ALA A 155 8.94 20.24 6.45
CA ALA A 155 10.37 19.97 6.37
C ALA A 155 10.65 18.56 5.83
N ILE A 156 11.67 18.42 4.98
CA ILE A 156 12.10 17.13 4.41
C ILE A 156 13.62 16.98 4.56
N GLN A 157 14.08 15.89 5.16
CA GLN A 157 15.49 15.48 5.13
C GLN A 157 15.60 14.16 4.35
N LEU A 158 16.40 14.10 3.29
CA LEU A 158 16.37 12.97 2.34
C LEU A 158 17.11 11.72 2.82
N HIS A 159 18.04 11.86 3.76
CA HIS A 159 18.71 10.73 4.41
C HIS A 159 18.55 10.75 5.92
N GLN A 160 18.70 9.58 6.53
CA GLN A 160 18.52 9.39 7.96
C GLN A 160 19.59 10.05 8.83
N LYS A 161 20.80 10.29 8.32
CA LYS A 161 21.90 10.89 9.09
C LYS A 161 22.01 12.37 8.75
N PRO A 162 21.84 13.30 9.71
CA PRO A 162 22.16 14.72 9.49
C PRO A 162 23.61 14.88 9.06
N ASP A 163 23.82 15.66 8.01
CA ASP A 163 25.14 15.95 7.46
C ASP A 163 25.11 17.26 6.66
N GLU A 164 26.27 17.88 6.45
CA GLU A 164 26.38 19.08 5.59
C GLU A 164 25.90 18.79 4.15
N ASN A 165 26.02 17.54 3.68
CA ASN A 165 25.54 17.09 2.37
C ASN A 165 24.12 16.50 2.41
N ASN A 166 23.38 16.66 3.51
CA ASN A 166 22.01 16.21 3.66
C ASN A 166 21.16 17.33 4.28
N PRO A 167 20.92 18.42 3.51
CA PRO A 167 20.18 19.57 4.01
C PRO A 167 18.73 19.21 4.33
N ILE A 168 18.14 19.95 5.27
CA ILE A 168 16.69 19.95 5.50
C ILE A 168 16.05 20.91 4.50
N PHE A 169 15.31 20.38 3.54
CA PHE A 169 14.53 21.15 2.58
C PHE A 169 13.24 21.67 3.20
N LEU A 170 12.85 22.88 2.83
CA LEU A 170 11.70 23.61 3.36
C LEU A 170 10.83 24.14 2.21
N PRO A 171 9.52 24.37 2.41
CA PRO A 171 8.65 24.99 1.42
C PRO A 171 9.11 26.38 0.96
N THR A 172 9.94 27.05 1.76
CA THR A 172 10.51 28.38 1.48
C THR A 172 11.80 28.33 0.65
N ASP A 173 12.35 27.14 0.37
CA ASP A 173 13.48 26.99 -0.54
C ASP A 173 13.06 27.27 -2.00
N CYS A 174 14.03 27.26 -2.92
CA CYS A 174 13.73 27.36 -4.35
C CYS A 174 12.69 26.30 -4.76
N GLN A 175 11.71 26.70 -5.58
CA GLN A 175 10.60 25.83 -5.99
C GLN A 175 11.05 24.45 -6.50
N TRP A 176 12.19 24.38 -7.19
CA TRP A 176 12.72 23.13 -7.76
C TRP A 176 13.42 22.27 -6.71
N ASP A 177 14.10 22.86 -5.73
CA ASP A 177 14.69 22.11 -4.62
C ASP A 177 13.58 21.46 -3.78
N TRP A 178 12.54 22.24 -3.45
CA TRP A 178 11.40 21.75 -2.69
C TRP A 178 10.63 20.67 -3.45
N LEU A 179 10.37 20.90 -4.74
CA LEU A 179 9.71 19.90 -5.58
C LEU A 179 10.52 18.60 -5.68
N LEU A 180 11.83 18.68 -5.88
CA LEU A 180 12.67 17.48 -5.95
C LEU A 180 12.71 16.72 -4.61
N ALA A 181 12.75 17.45 -3.49
CA ALA A 181 12.69 16.83 -2.16
C ALA A 181 11.37 16.04 -1.98
N LYS A 182 10.23 16.63 -2.37
CA LYS A 182 8.93 15.93 -2.39
C LYS A 182 8.93 14.71 -3.30
N ILE A 183 9.51 14.81 -4.50
CA ILE A 183 9.62 13.68 -5.45
C ILE A 183 10.40 12.50 -4.83
N PHE A 184 11.49 12.76 -4.10
CA PHE A 184 12.20 11.70 -3.37
C PHE A 184 11.37 11.07 -2.25
N VAL A 185 10.54 11.85 -1.55
CA VAL A 185 9.59 11.29 -0.57
C VAL A 185 8.57 10.40 -1.27
N ARG A 186 8.02 10.81 -2.42
CA ARG A 186 7.09 9.99 -3.21
C ARG A 186 7.73 8.73 -3.77
N ASN A 187 9.01 8.78 -4.17
CA ASN A 187 9.77 7.58 -4.54
C ASN A 187 9.93 6.62 -3.36
N ALA A 188 10.25 7.14 -2.17
CA ALA A 188 10.34 6.33 -0.95
C ALA A 188 8.97 5.71 -0.60
N GLU A 189 7.90 6.49 -0.73
CA GLU A 189 6.51 6.05 -0.54
C GLU A 189 6.14 4.88 -1.47
N PHE A 190 6.48 4.97 -2.76
CA PHE A 190 6.26 3.88 -3.71
C PHE A 190 6.86 2.56 -3.22
N HIS A 191 8.14 2.57 -2.84
CA HIS A 191 8.84 1.35 -2.44
C HIS A 191 8.32 0.80 -1.10
N GLU A 192 8.00 1.69 -0.17
CA GLU A 192 7.45 1.31 1.13
C GLU A 192 6.02 0.74 0.99
N HIS A 193 5.18 1.38 0.18
CA HIS A 193 3.86 0.88 -0.19
C HIS A 193 3.94 -0.51 -0.83
N GLU A 194 4.63 -0.62 -1.97
CA GLU A 194 4.58 -1.83 -2.79
C GLU A 194 5.15 -3.04 -2.06
N LEU A 195 6.22 -2.87 -1.27
CA LEU A 195 6.89 -4.00 -0.63
C LEU A 195 6.30 -4.33 0.75
N ASN A 196 6.05 -3.33 1.60
CA ASN A 196 5.60 -3.59 2.97
C ASN A 196 4.08 -3.71 3.06
N PHE A 197 3.33 -2.70 2.61
CA PHE A 197 1.89 -2.66 2.83
C PHE A 197 1.10 -3.49 1.81
N HIS A 198 1.51 -3.44 0.54
CA HIS A 198 0.87 -4.18 -0.53
C HIS A 198 1.37 -5.63 -0.58
N LEU A 199 2.62 -5.89 -0.99
CA LEU A 199 3.10 -7.27 -1.14
C LEU A 199 3.16 -8.03 0.20
N LEU A 200 3.86 -7.53 1.21
CA LEU A 200 4.04 -8.29 2.46
C LEU A 200 2.74 -8.39 3.27
N ARG A 201 2.18 -7.26 3.69
CA ARG A 201 1.06 -7.22 4.65
C ARG A 201 -0.29 -7.61 4.04
N THR A 202 -0.45 -7.49 2.72
CA THR A 202 -1.68 -7.91 2.04
C THR A 202 -1.48 -9.28 1.38
N HIS A 203 -0.65 -9.38 0.35
CA HIS A 203 -0.52 -10.62 -0.43
C HIS A 203 0.08 -11.79 0.37
N LEU A 204 1.28 -11.63 0.93
CA LEU A 204 2.01 -12.75 1.53
C LEU A 204 1.33 -13.23 2.82
N LEU A 205 0.78 -12.33 3.63
CA LEU A 205 0.00 -12.73 4.82
C LEU A 205 -1.33 -13.40 4.44
N ALA A 206 -2.06 -12.89 3.43
CA ALA A 206 -3.27 -13.57 2.94
C ALA A 206 -2.97 -14.99 2.43
N GLU A 207 -1.82 -15.21 1.80
CA GLU A 207 -1.36 -16.54 1.40
C GLU A 207 -1.05 -17.44 2.60
N VAL A 208 -0.39 -16.92 3.65
CA VAL A 208 -0.19 -17.67 4.91
C VAL A 208 -1.53 -18.15 5.48
N PHE A 209 -2.50 -17.23 5.62
CA PHE A 209 -3.83 -17.58 6.14
C PHE A 209 -4.55 -18.58 5.23
N THR A 210 -4.40 -18.43 3.91
CA THR A 210 -4.97 -19.35 2.93
C THR A 210 -4.40 -20.76 3.08
N ILE A 211 -3.08 -20.91 3.11
CA ILE A 211 -2.42 -22.21 3.22
C ILE A 211 -2.79 -22.90 4.54
N ALA A 212 -2.72 -22.18 5.65
CA ALA A 212 -3.07 -22.72 6.96
C ALA A 212 -4.54 -23.17 7.01
N THR A 213 -5.45 -22.37 6.46
CA THR A 213 -6.89 -22.70 6.37
C THR A 213 -7.11 -23.99 5.58
N LEU A 214 -6.50 -24.11 4.40
CA LEU A 214 -6.65 -25.29 3.54
C LEU A 214 -6.04 -26.57 4.12
N ARG A 215 -5.02 -26.45 4.99
CA ARG A 215 -4.32 -27.59 5.58
C ARG A 215 -4.91 -28.07 6.90
N ASN A 216 -5.49 -27.17 7.69
CA ASN A 216 -5.87 -27.46 9.08
C ASN A 216 -7.38 -27.46 9.32
N LEU A 217 -8.19 -26.78 8.49
CA LEU A 217 -9.63 -26.70 8.67
C LEU A 217 -10.35 -27.52 7.58
N PRO A 218 -11.08 -28.60 7.91
CA PRO A 218 -11.85 -29.36 6.93
C PRO A 218 -13.02 -28.54 6.39
N SER A 219 -13.56 -28.90 5.23
CA SER A 219 -14.65 -28.15 4.57
C SER A 219 -15.94 -28.04 5.38
N ALA A 220 -16.16 -28.98 6.31
CA ALA A 220 -17.28 -28.95 7.24
C ALA A 220 -17.08 -27.94 8.40
N HIS A 221 -15.84 -27.55 8.69
CA HIS A 221 -15.52 -26.66 9.81
C HIS A 221 -16.11 -25.26 9.61
N PRO A 222 -16.74 -24.64 10.63
CA PRO A 222 -17.40 -23.34 10.48
C PRO A 222 -16.42 -22.23 10.07
N LEU A 223 -15.20 -22.24 10.59
CA LEU A 223 -14.18 -21.26 10.19
C LEU A 223 -13.65 -21.48 8.77
N TYR A 224 -13.65 -22.72 8.26
CA TYR A 224 -13.34 -22.94 6.84
C TYR A 224 -14.42 -22.29 5.97
N LYS A 225 -15.69 -22.53 6.28
CA LYS A 225 -16.84 -21.95 5.56
C LYS A 225 -16.83 -20.42 5.59
N LEU A 226 -16.46 -19.83 6.73
CA LEU A 226 -16.32 -18.39 6.91
C LEU A 226 -15.14 -17.81 6.09
N LEU A 227 -13.96 -18.42 6.16
CA LEU A 227 -12.74 -17.87 5.57
C LEU A 227 -12.58 -18.19 4.07
N LYS A 228 -13.14 -19.31 3.59
CA LYS A 228 -12.92 -19.80 2.23
C LYS A 228 -13.20 -18.75 1.13
N PRO A 229 -14.30 -17.98 1.17
CA PRO A 229 -14.56 -16.93 0.17
C PRO A 229 -13.47 -15.85 0.11
N HIS A 230 -12.73 -15.64 1.22
CA HIS A 230 -11.67 -14.64 1.35
C HIS A 230 -10.28 -15.13 0.90
N THR A 231 -10.19 -16.35 0.37
CA THR A 231 -8.92 -16.96 -0.10
C THR A 231 -8.86 -17.16 -1.60
N LEU A 232 -9.92 -16.77 -2.32
CA LEU A 232 -10.05 -17.03 -3.75
C LEU A 232 -8.91 -16.34 -4.51
N TYR A 233 -8.21 -17.12 -5.34
CA TYR A 233 -7.08 -16.73 -6.20
C TYR A 233 -5.79 -16.25 -5.53
N THR A 234 -5.76 -16.06 -4.19
CA THR A 234 -4.57 -15.58 -3.47
C THR A 234 -3.30 -16.40 -3.74
N LEU A 235 -3.38 -17.73 -3.75
CA LEU A 235 -2.23 -18.58 -4.08
C LEU A 235 -1.75 -18.38 -5.52
N GLN A 236 -2.70 -18.28 -6.47
CA GLN A 236 -2.39 -18.16 -7.88
C GLN A 236 -1.71 -16.83 -8.18
N ILE A 237 -2.26 -15.72 -7.67
CA ILE A 237 -1.68 -14.39 -7.92
C ILE A 237 -0.30 -14.26 -7.27
N ASN A 238 -0.09 -14.81 -6.07
CA ASN A 238 1.21 -14.77 -5.41
C ASN A 238 2.26 -15.63 -6.12
N ILE A 239 1.88 -16.78 -6.68
CA ILE A 239 2.77 -17.56 -7.56
C ILE A 239 3.16 -16.74 -8.79
N MET A 240 2.23 -16.00 -9.38
CA MET A 240 2.51 -15.13 -10.53
C MET A 240 3.42 -13.97 -10.15
N ALA A 241 3.19 -13.31 -9.02
CA ALA A 241 4.06 -12.26 -8.50
C ALA A 241 5.50 -12.77 -8.29
N ARG A 242 5.67 -13.96 -7.69
CA ARG A 242 7.00 -14.59 -7.54
C ARG A 242 7.70 -14.87 -8.87
N ASN A 243 6.97 -15.14 -9.94
CA ASN A 243 7.53 -15.50 -11.25
C ASN A 243 7.74 -14.30 -12.18
N LEU A 244 6.92 -13.25 -12.06
CA LEU A 244 6.86 -12.14 -13.02
C LEU A 244 7.20 -10.77 -12.41
N LEU A 245 6.94 -10.58 -11.11
CA LEU A 245 7.06 -9.29 -10.44
C LEU A 245 8.40 -9.20 -9.67
N ILE A 246 8.62 -10.14 -8.75
CA ILE A 246 9.77 -10.14 -7.82
C ILE A 246 10.81 -11.23 -8.13
N SER A 247 10.79 -11.78 -9.35
CA SER A 247 11.83 -12.68 -9.89
C SER A 247 13.00 -11.90 -10.50
N PRO A 248 14.21 -12.49 -10.59
CA PRO A 248 15.26 -11.97 -11.46
C PRO A 248 14.73 -11.78 -12.89
N GLY A 249 14.93 -10.60 -13.48
CA GLY A 249 14.34 -10.22 -14.77
C GLY A 249 12.84 -9.87 -14.75
N GLY A 250 12.20 -9.88 -13.57
CA GLY A 250 10.84 -9.41 -13.35
C GLY A 250 10.72 -7.88 -13.31
N VAL A 251 9.52 -7.38 -13.00
CA VAL A 251 9.22 -5.94 -12.99
C VAL A 251 10.11 -5.17 -12.02
N PHE A 252 10.28 -5.65 -10.78
CA PHE A 252 11.11 -4.94 -9.80
C PHE A 252 12.55 -4.82 -10.25
N ASP A 253 13.09 -5.87 -10.88
CA ASP A 253 14.46 -5.89 -11.39
C ASP A 253 14.66 -4.89 -12.54
N LYS A 254 13.64 -4.75 -13.40
CA LYS A 254 13.73 -3.94 -14.62
C LYS A 254 13.34 -2.48 -14.44
N PHE A 255 12.42 -2.14 -13.53
CA PHE A 255 11.73 -0.84 -13.57
C PHE A 255 11.64 -0.10 -12.23
N THR A 256 12.32 -0.59 -11.19
CA THR A 256 12.28 0.06 -9.86
C THR A 256 13.67 0.43 -9.36
N SER A 257 13.75 1.51 -8.57
CA SER A 257 15.03 1.92 -7.98
C SER A 257 15.56 0.93 -6.96
N ILE A 258 14.72 0.19 -6.24
CA ILE A 258 15.25 -0.81 -5.29
C ILE A 258 15.79 -2.05 -5.99
N GLY A 259 15.20 -2.44 -7.12
CA GLY A 259 15.58 -3.67 -7.80
C GLY A 259 15.11 -4.92 -7.05
N GLN A 260 15.11 -6.05 -7.75
CA GLN A 260 14.56 -7.28 -7.20
C GLN A 260 15.41 -7.84 -6.04
N LYS A 261 16.74 -7.84 -6.18
CA LYS A 261 17.62 -8.45 -5.20
C LYS A 261 17.48 -7.81 -3.82
N ASP A 262 17.56 -6.47 -3.76
CA ASP A 262 17.47 -5.74 -2.50
C ASP A 262 16.03 -5.72 -1.96
N ALA A 263 15.02 -5.70 -2.83
CA ALA A 263 13.62 -5.87 -2.41
C ALA A 263 13.42 -7.19 -1.66
N VAL A 264 13.84 -8.32 -2.23
CA VAL A 264 13.60 -9.65 -1.68
C VAL A 264 14.53 -10.01 -0.53
N THR A 265 15.83 -9.72 -0.65
CA THR A 265 16.83 -10.20 0.32
C THR A 265 17.07 -9.25 1.49
N ALA A 266 16.57 -8.00 1.42
CA ALA A 266 16.82 -7.00 2.45
C ALA A 266 15.57 -6.20 2.85
N CYS A 267 14.82 -5.63 1.90
CA CYS A 267 13.67 -4.77 2.22
C CYS A 267 12.52 -5.55 2.87
N LEU A 268 12.07 -6.63 2.22
CA LEU A 268 11.00 -7.49 2.76
C LEU A 268 11.36 -8.09 4.14
N PRO A 269 12.57 -8.65 4.36
CA PRO A 269 12.98 -9.08 5.69
C PRO A 269 12.98 -7.97 6.74
N LYS A 270 13.44 -6.75 6.39
CA LYS A 270 13.38 -5.59 7.30
C LYS A 270 11.94 -5.21 7.65
N ALA A 271 11.06 -5.14 6.65
CA ALA A 271 9.63 -4.84 6.86
C ALA A 271 8.97 -5.89 7.77
N PHE A 272 9.18 -7.17 7.45
CA PHE A 272 8.70 -8.29 8.25
C PHE A 272 9.19 -8.23 9.69
N SER A 273 10.47 -7.87 9.92
CA SER A 273 11.03 -7.73 11.28
C SER A 273 10.31 -6.69 12.15
N THR A 274 9.58 -5.74 11.56
CA THR A 274 8.80 -4.72 12.27
C THR A 274 7.31 -4.99 12.33
N LEU A 275 6.85 -6.11 11.75
CA LEU A 275 5.45 -6.51 11.76
C LEU A 275 5.03 -6.94 13.17
N THR A 276 3.95 -6.34 13.68
CA THR A 276 3.29 -6.75 14.92
C THR A 276 1.82 -7.05 14.64
N TYR A 277 1.18 -7.79 15.53
CA TYR A 277 -0.25 -8.05 15.40
C TYR A 277 -1.09 -6.77 15.51
N SER A 278 -0.78 -5.90 16.47
CA SER A 278 -1.47 -4.62 16.62
C SER A 278 -1.36 -3.74 15.38
N SER A 279 -0.28 -3.88 14.59
CA SER A 279 -0.13 -3.17 13.32
C SER A 279 -1.01 -3.71 12.18
N LEU A 280 -1.67 -4.86 12.39
CA LEU A 280 -2.64 -5.47 11.47
C LEU A 280 -4.09 -5.24 11.95
N CYS A 281 -4.29 -5.01 13.25
CA CYS A 281 -5.60 -4.62 13.78
C CYS A 281 -5.83 -3.13 13.58
N PHE A 282 -6.86 -2.78 12.81
CA PHE A 282 -7.06 -1.40 12.36
C PHE A 282 -7.22 -0.39 13.53
N PRO A 283 -8.07 -0.63 14.55
CA PRO A 283 -8.25 0.32 15.65
C PRO A 283 -6.96 0.55 16.45
N GLU A 284 -6.24 -0.53 16.77
CA GLU A 284 -4.96 -0.48 17.47
C GLU A 284 -3.92 0.28 16.65
N ASN A 285 -3.82 0.01 15.35
CA ASN A 285 -2.89 0.70 14.47
C ASN A 285 -3.13 2.23 14.41
N ILE A 286 -4.39 2.66 14.29
CA ILE A 286 -4.75 4.09 14.26
C ILE A 286 -4.39 4.76 15.59
N LYS A 287 -4.69 4.09 16.71
CA LYS A 287 -4.39 4.59 18.05
C LYS A 287 -2.88 4.66 18.33
N GLU A 288 -2.13 3.62 17.99
CA GLU A 288 -0.67 3.57 18.16
C GLU A 288 0.03 4.67 17.34
N ARG A 289 -0.46 4.98 16.14
CA ARG A 289 0.02 6.10 15.32
C ARG A 289 -0.52 7.47 15.77
N GLY A 290 -1.44 7.52 16.72
CA GLY A 290 -2.01 8.75 17.26
C GLY A 290 -2.88 9.52 16.27
N LEU A 291 -3.63 8.81 15.41
CA LEU A 291 -4.41 9.39 14.31
C LEU A 291 -5.93 9.40 14.56
N GLU A 292 -6.37 9.15 15.79
CA GLU A 292 -7.80 9.10 16.16
C GLU A 292 -8.53 10.42 15.85
N ASP A 293 -7.86 11.56 16.06
CA ASP A 293 -8.49 12.89 16.00
C ASP A 293 -8.09 13.72 14.77
N ILE A 294 -7.18 13.24 13.92
CA ILE A 294 -6.73 14.03 12.76
C ILE A 294 -7.92 14.27 11.80
N PRO A 295 -8.15 15.51 11.33
CA PRO A 295 -9.26 15.80 10.44
C PRO A 295 -9.01 15.27 9.02
N ASN A 296 -10.08 15.16 8.23
CA ASN A 296 -10.04 14.83 6.80
C ASN A 296 -9.27 13.53 6.46
N TYR A 297 -9.32 12.53 7.35
CA TYR A 297 -8.72 11.22 7.15
C TYR A 297 -9.78 10.18 6.79
N PHE A 298 -10.18 10.17 5.52
CA PHE A 298 -11.28 9.37 5.00
C PHE A 298 -10.98 7.86 5.02
N TYR A 299 -9.71 7.48 4.79
CA TYR A 299 -9.28 6.08 4.98
C TYR A 299 -9.64 5.60 6.39
N ARG A 300 -9.29 6.39 7.43
CA ARG A 300 -9.59 6.01 8.80
C ARG A 300 -11.08 5.86 9.03
N ASP A 301 -11.85 6.88 8.64
CA ASP A 301 -13.30 6.93 8.90
C ASP A 301 -14.03 5.72 8.29
N TYR A 302 -13.71 5.36 7.06
CA TYR A 302 -14.36 4.25 6.37
C TYR A 302 -13.79 2.89 6.77
N ALA A 303 -12.48 2.78 7.00
CA ALA A 303 -11.86 1.53 7.47
C ALA A 303 -12.37 1.17 8.87
N GLN A 304 -12.57 2.13 9.77
CA GLN A 304 -13.17 1.86 11.09
C GLN A 304 -14.58 1.27 10.94
N LYS A 305 -15.42 1.87 10.09
CA LYS A 305 -16.78 1.38 9.82
C LYS A 305 -16.75 -0.04 9.24
N LEU A 306 -15.90 -0.30 8.24
CA LEU A 306 -15.75 -1.64 7.67
C LEU A 306 -15.27 -2.66 8.72
N TRP A 307 -14.27 -2.30 9.52
CA TRP A 307 -13.76 -3.14 10.61
C TRP A 307 -14.88 -3.52 11.58
N ASP A 308 -15.67 -2.55 12.04
CA ASP A 308 -16.78 -2.80 12.98
C ASP A 308 -17.86 -3.71 12.37
N ILE A 309 -18.18 -3.52 11.08
CA ILE A 309 -19.15 -4.33 10.35
C ILE A 309 -18.64 -5.79 10.21
N ILE A 310 -17.38 -5.97 9.78
CA ILE A 310 -16.75 -7.29 9.64
C ILE A 310 -16.63 -7.97 10.99
N ASN A 311 -16.17 -7.25 12.02
CA ASN A 311 -16.04 -7.78 13.38
C ASN A 311 -17.39 -8.28 13.91
N LYS A 312 -18.47 -7.51 13.75
CA LYS A 312 -19.83 -7.91 14.15
C LYS A 312 -20.32 -9.14 13.38
N TYR A 313 -20.03 -9.21 12.08
CA TYR A 313 -20.36 -10.39 11.26
C TYR A 313 -19.62 -11.64 11.75
N VAL A 314 -18.31 -11.56 11.95
CA VAL A 314 -17.48 -12.65 12.46
C VAL A 314 -17.92 -13.08 13.86
N ASP A 315 -18.16 -12.13 14.77
CA ASP A 315 -18.65 -12.41 16.13
C ASP A 315 -19.99 -13.17 16.11
N GLY A 316 -20.93 -12.75 15.25
CA GLY A 316 -22.21 -13.43 15.06
C GLY A 316 -22.05 -14.88 14.59
N ILE A 317 -21.21 -15.11 13.58
CA ILE A 317 -20.93 -16.47 13.08
C ILE A 317 -20.23 -17.32 14.14
N VAL A 318 -19.18 -16.80 14.80
CA VAL A 318 -18.41 -17.54 15.81
C VAL A 318 -19.32 -17.97 16.98
N LYS A 319 -20.21 -17.09 17.46
CA LYS A 319 -21.16 -17.39 18.54
C LYS A 319 -22.22 -18.44 18.16
N CYS A 320 -22.40 -18.75 16.88
CA CYS A 320 -23.27 -19.87 16.47
C CYS A 320 -22.65 -21.23 16.80
N TYR A 321 -21.31 -21.33 16.85
CA TYR A 321 -20.59 -22.60 16.95
C TYR A 321 -19.75 -22.74 18.23
N TYR A 322 -19.25 -21.62 18.78
CA TYR A 322 -18.48 -21.58 20.01
C TYR A 322 -19.26 -20.84 21.09
N LEU A 323 -19.80 -21.57 22.05
CA LEU A 323 -20.65 -21.02 23.12
C LEU A 323 -19.83 -20.57 24.34
N SER A 324 -18.58 -21.02 24.42
CA SER A 324 -17.67 -20.72 25.50
C SER A 324 -16.22 -20.65 25.03
N ALA A 325 -15.37 -20.00 25.84
CA ALA A 325 -13.92 -20.02 25.64
C ALA A 325 -13.34 -21.43 25.71
N GLU A 326 -14.02 -22.36 26.38
CA GLU A 326 -13.59 -23.75 26.48
C GLU A 326 -13.80 -24.52 25.17
N ASP A 327 -14.86 -24.22 24.42
CA ASP A 327 -15.08 -24.80 23.09
C ASP A 327 -13.95 -24.41 22.14
N VAL A 328 -13.54 -23.12 22.18
CA VAL A 328 -12.42 -22.60 21.39
C VAL A 328 -11.11 -23.31 21.76
N LYS A 329 -10.83 -23.50 23.05
CA LYS A 329 -9.60 -24.17 23.52
C LYS A 329 -9.55 -25.65 23.14
N LYS A 330 -10.70 -26.34 23.14
CA LYS A 330 -10.80 -27.77 22.84
C LYS A 330 -10.74 -28.08 21.34
N ASP A 331 -10.99 -27.10 20.50
CA ASP A 331 -10.93 -27.25 19.05
C ASP A 331 -9.49 -27.42 18.56
N SER A 332 -9.06 -28.68 18.43
CA SER A 332 -7.72 -29.02 17.96
C SER A 332 -7.44 -28.57 16.52
N GLU A 333 -8.45 -28.48 15.66
CA GLU A 333 -8.28 -28.03 14.27
C GLU A 333 -7.97 -26.54 14.23
N LEU A 334 -8.72 -25.74 15.01
CA LEU A 334 -8.42 -24.33 15.23
C LEU A 334 -7.05 -24.11 15.89
N GLN A 335 -6.70 -24.89 16.91
CA GLN A 335 -5.39 -24.76 17.57
C GLN A 335 -4.23 -25.09 16.61
N ASN A 336 -4.39 -26.09 15.75
CA ASN A 336 -3.40 -26.42 14.71
C ASN A 336 -3.31 -25.30 13.66
N TRP A 337 -4.45 -24.75 13.23
CA TRP A 337 -4.53 -23.65 12.27
C TRP A 337 -3.75 -22.41 12.75
N ILE A 338 -4.01 -21.94 13.97
CA ILE A 338 -3.32 -20.75 14.49
C ILE A 338 -1.84 -21.04 14.78
N SER A 339 -1.51 -22.26 15.22
CA SER A 339 -0.13 -22.70 15.42
C SER A 339 0.66 -22.73 14.10
N GLU A 340 0.07 -23.19 12.99
CA GLU A 340 0.72 -23.20 11.68
C GLU A 340 0.99 -21.76 11.20
N ILE A 341 -0.01 -20.87 11.32
CA ILE A 341 0.14 -19.44 11.00
C ILE A 341 1.30 -18.83 11.79
N PHE A 342 1.33 -19.03 13.11
CA PHE A 342 2.35 -18.45 13.96
C PHE A 342 3.76 -19.01 13.66
N ASN A 343 3.89 -20.33 13.59
CA ASN A 343 5.19 -20.98 13.46
C ASN A 343 5.80 -20.85 12.05
N PHE A 344 4.99 -20.94 11.00
CA PHE A 344 5.49 -20.93 9.61
C PHE A 344 5.24 -19.61 8.89
N GLY A 345 4.13 -18.93 9.18
CA GLY A 345 3.84 -17.62 8.60
C GLY A 345 4.60 -16.49 9.30
N PHE A 346 4.57 -16.49 10.63
CA PHE A 346 5.21 -15.47 11.46
C PHE A 346 6.58 -15.91 12.04
N LEU A 347 7.05 -17.10 11.66
CA LEU A 347 8.35 -17.67 12.08
C LEU A 347 8.52 -17.77 13.60
N GLY A 348 7.44 -18.02 14.34
CA GLY A 348 7.46 -18.20 15.79
C GLY A 348 7.84 -16.93 16.57
N ARG A 349 7.74 -15.76 15.95
CA ARG A 349 8.12 -14.50 16.58
C ARG A 349 7.00 -14.01 17.50
N GLU A 350 7.26 -14.04 18.80
CA GLU A 350 6.28 -13.67 19.86
C GLU A 350 5.64 -12.28 19.67
N GLN A 351 6.28 -11.38 18.92
CA GLN A 351 5.78 -10.02 18.65
C GLN A 351 4.69 -9.94 17.56
N SER A 352 4.39 -11.03 16.82
CA SER A 352 3.64 -10.97 15.55
C SER A 352 2.39 -11.87 15.44
N ALA A 353 1.77 -12.30 16.54
CA ALA A 353 0.65 -13.25 16.49
C ALA A 353 -0.73 -12.60 16.20
N GLY A 354 -1.26 -12.75 14.97
CA GLY A 354 -2.69 -12.59 14.60
C GLY A 354 -2.95 -11.84 13.27
N SER A 355 -4.16 -11.92 12.71
CA SER A 355 -4.52 -11.59 11.31
C SER A 355 -5.33 -10.29 11.06
N ASP A 356 -5.05 -9.58 9.95
CA ASP A 356 -6.03 -9.05 8.95
C ASP A 356 -5.32 -8.51 7.67
N SER A 357 -6.04 -8.26 6.56
CA SER A 357 -5.48 -7.68 5.30
C SER A 357 -6.44 -6.72 4.56
N LEU A 358 -6.01 -5.48 4.28
CA LEU A 358 -6.60 -4.59 3.25
C LEU A 358 -5.56 -3.54 2.76
N SER A 359 -5.04 -3.67 1.53
CA SER A 359 -4.63 -2.53 0.66
C SER A 359 -4.17 -3.00 -0.73
N ALA A 360 -4.98 -2.80 -1.78
CA ALA A 360 -4.54 -3.02 -3.18
C ALA A 360 -5.16 -2.06 -4.23
N VAL A 361 -6.27 -1.37 -3.94
CA VAL A 361 -7.12 -0.68 -4.95
C VAL A 361 -6.64 0.73 -5.35
N LEU A 362 -5.52 1.21 -4.83
CA LEU A 362 -5.10 2.64 -4.92
C LEU A 362 -3.96 2.93 -5.92
N GLN A 363 -3.38 1.90 -6.52
CA GLN A 363 -2.08 1.99 -7.19
C GLN A 363 -2.07 2.95 -8.39
N PHE A 364 -3.06 2.86 -9.26
CA PHE A 364 -3.07 3.62 -10.50
C PHE A 364 -3.57 5.05 -10.30
N ASP A 365 -4.57 5.30 -9.46
CA ASP A 365 -5.14 6.64 -9.26
C ASP A 365 -4.12 7.67 -8.75
N PHE A 366 -3.09 7.21 -8.01
CA PHE A 366 -2.00 8.06 -7.55
C PHE A 366 -0.69 7.82 -8.32
N GLY A 367 -0.48 6.62 -8.87
CA GLY A 367 0.75 6.23 -9.55
C GLY A 367 0.74 6.32 -11.08
N GLY A 368 -0.43 6.52 -11.68
CA GLY A 368 -0.60 6.76 -13.11
C GLY A 368 -0.07 8.12 -13.57
N TRP A 369 0.23 9.03 -12.63
CA TRP A 369 1.03 10.23 -12.87
C TRP A 369 2.42 10.05 -12.26
N MET A 370 3.39 9.61 -13.07
CA MET A 370 4.71 9.20 -12.59
C MET A 370 5.44 10.24 -11.71
N PRO A 371 5.44 11.56 -11.98
CA PRO A 371 6.07 12.53 -11.08
C PRO A 371 5.51 12.53 -9.65
N ASN A 372 4.26 12.09 -9.46
CA ASN A 372 3.63 11.94 -8.15
C ASN A 372 3.97 10.62 -7.45
N LEU A 373 4.46 9.60 -8.15
CA LEU A 373 4.86 8.32 -7.57
C LEU A 373 5.94 7.62 -8.43
N PRO A 374 7.14 8.19 -8.52
CA PRO A 374 8.16 7.67 -9.42
C PRO A 374 8.65 6.31 -8.94
N THR A 375 8.61 5.30 -9.80
CA THR A 375 9.12 3.95 -9.50
C THR A 375 10.65 3.91 -9.43
N ALA A 376 11.32 4.84 -10.11
CA ALA A 376 12.77 4.98 -10.07
C ALA A 376 13.26 6.43 -10.18
N LEU A 377 14.47 6.72 -9.69
CA LEU A 377 15.15 8.00 -9.83
C LEU A 377 16.59 7.79 -10.32
N ARG A 378 17.01 8.57 -11.32
CA ARG A 378 18.29 8.43 -12.05
C ARG A 378 19.41 9.36 -11.57
N LEU A 379 19.09 10.27 -10.64
CA LEU A 379 20.08 11.15 -9.99
C LEU A 379 20.08 10.92 -8.47
N PRO A 380 21.23 11.07 -7.80
CA PRO A 380 21.28 11.03 -6.34
C PRO A 380 20.53 12.21 -5.72
N PRO A 381 20.09 12.09 -4.46
CA PRO A 381 19.58 13.21 -3.67
C PRO A 381 20.55 14.39 -3.68
N GLN A 382 19.98 15.61 -3.76
CA GLN A 382 20.79 16.83 -3.81
C GLN A 382 21.49 17.07 -2.48
N CYS A 383 22.79 17.34 -2.54
CA CYS A 383 23.62 17.60 -1.38
C CYS A 383 23.63 19.08 -0.97
N LYS A 384 23.08 19.97 -1.81
CA LYS A 384 23.06 21.43 -1.61
C LYS A 384 21.74 22.02 -2.08
N LYS A 385 21.33 23.13 -1.47
CA LYS A 385 20.19 23.94 -1.92
C LYS A 385 20.63 24.95 -2.98
N GLY A 386 19.68 25.45 -3.76
CA GLY A 386 19.86 26.50 -4.77
C GLY A 386 20.47 26.04 -6.09
N VAL A 387 20.63 24.73 -6.29
CA VAL A 387 21.28 24.16 -7.48
C VAL A 387 20.31 23.39 -8.38
N THR A 388 19.11 23.07 -7.88
CA THR A 388 18.11 22.33 -8.66
C THR A 388 17.40 23.24 -9.64
N THR A 389 17.24 22.76 -10.86
CA THR A 389 16.46 23.42 -11.92
C THR A 389 15.39 22.47 -12.44
N GLU A 390 14.43 22.98 -13.22
CA GLU A 390 13.46 22.14 -13.92
C GLU A 390 14.13 21.02 -14.74
N LYS A 391 15.22 21.35 -15.44
CA LYS A 391 16.02 20.36 -16.18
C LYS A 391 16.55 19.25 -15.27
N THR A 392 16.92 19.59 -14.03
CA THR A 392 17.39 18.61 -13.04
C THR A 392 16.27 17.65 -12.64
N ILE A 393 15.02 18.13 -12.55
CA ILE A 393 13.85 17.28 -12.30
C ILE A 393 13.72 16.21 -13.38
N PHE A 394 13.72 16.60 -14.67
CA PHE A 394 13.60 15.64 -15.77
C PHE A 394 14.79 14.67 -15.88
N GLN A 395 15.99 15.11 -15.49
CA GLN A 395 17.15 14.22 -15.39
C GLN A 395 17.03 13.23 -14.24
N ALA A 396 16.42 13.63 -13.12
CA ALA A 396 16.20 12.78 -11.96
C ALA A 396 15.06 11.78 -12.18
N LEU A 397 13.95 12.20 -12.81
CA LEU A 397 12.82 11.34 -13.13
C LEU A 397 13.24 10.15 -14.02
N PRO A 398 12.53 9.00 -13.96
CA PRO A 398 12.81 7.84 -14.79
C PRO A 398 12.68 8.17 -16.29
N ASP A 399 13.37 7.38 -17.12
CA ASP A 399 13.21 7.48 -18.58
C ASP A 399 11.84 7.01 -19.04
N VAL A 400 11.53 7.25 -20.32
CA VAL A 400 10.22 6.95 -20.90
C VAL A 400 9.86 5.48 -20.74
N THR A 401 10.77 4.56 -21.08
CA THR A 401 10.55 3.11 -20.97
C THR A 401 10.24 2.69 -19.53
N THR A 402 11.03 3.15 -18.56
CA THR A 402 10.79 2.83 -17.14
C THR A 402 9.45 3.39 -16.67
N THR A 403 9.10 4.61 -17.10
CA THR A 403 7.85 5.29 -16.74
C THR A 403 6.62 4.51 -17.21
N ILE A 404 6.52 4.22 -18.51
CA ILE A 404 5.33 3.60 -19.08
C ILE A 404 5.14 2.15 -18.60
N HIS A 405 6.22 1.41 -18.36
CA HIS A 405 6.12 0.05 -17.81
C HIS A 405 5.69 0.08 -16.34
N GLY A 406 6.20 1.03 -15.54
CA GLY A 406 5.71 1.26 -14.18
C GLY A 406 4.22 1.58 -14.17
N MET A 407 3.78 2.54 -15.01
CA MET A 407 2.36 2.90 -15.15
C MET A 407 1.50 1.73 -15.61
N ALA A 408 1.95 0.94 -16.59
CA ALA A 408 1.20 -0.20 -17.10
C ALA A 408 1.04 -1.31 -16.05
N VAL A 409 2.05 -1.52 -15.20
CA VAL A 409 1.95 -2.45 -14.06
C VAL A 409 1.00 -1.91 -13.01
N LEU A 410 1.09 -0.64 -12.62
CA LEU A 410 0.15 -0.06 -11.64
C LEU A 410 -1.29 -0.08 -12.17
N TYR A 411 -1.47 0.18 -13.47
CA TYR A 411 -2.77 0.07 -14.14
C TYR A 411 -3.30 -1.36 -14.11
N LEU A 412 -2.44 -2.34 -14.43
CA LEU A 412 -2.76 -3.75 -14.34
C LEU A 412 -3.26 -4.10 -12.94
N LEU A 413 -2.46 -3.79 -11.91
CA LEU A 413 -2.71 -4.19 -10.54
C LEU A 413 -3.87 -3.44 -9.87
N SER A 414 -4.32 -2.33 -10.45
CA SER A 414 -5.48 -1.56 -9.96
C SER A 414 -6.81 -1.95 -10.60
N LYS A 415 -6.78 -2.78 -11.65
CA LYS A 415 -8.01 -3.26 -12.28
C LYS A 415 -8.70 -4.26 -11.36
N LYS A 416 -10.03 -4.32 -11.44
CA LYS A 416 -10.75 -5.46 -10.86
C LYS A 416 -10.62 -6.65 -11.81
N SER A 417 -10.36 -7.85 -11.28
CA SER A 417 -10.41 -9.06 -12.11
C SER A 417 -11.80 -9.23 -12.70
N SER A 418 -11.93 -9.67 -13.96
CA SER A 418 -13.26 -9.83 -14.59
C SER A 418 -14.17 -10.85 -13.89
N ASP A 419 -13.60 -11.70 -13.05
CA ASP A 419 -14.27 -12.74 -12.26
C ASP A 419 -14.13 -12.50 -10.74
N HIS A 420 -13.97 -11.24 -10.33
CA HIS A 420 -13.88 -10.85 -8.92
C HIS A 420 -15.23 -10.88 -8.19
N TYR A 421 -15.19 -10.95 -6.87
CA TYR A 421 -16.36 -10.91 -6.00
C TYR A 421 -16.20 -9.80 -4.95
N GLN A 422 -17.13 -8.83 -4.97
CA GLN A 422 -17.18 -7.74 -3.98
C GLN A 422 -17.42 -8.28 -2.57
N LEU A 423 -16.99 -7.52 -1.56
CA LEU A 423 -17.18 -7.86 -0.16
C LEU A 423 -18.65 -8.18 0.15
N GLY A 424 -18.90 -9.35 0.75
CA GLY A 424 -20.25 -9.83 1.08
C GLY A 424 -20.99 -10.56 -0.04
N ASN A 425 -20.47 -10.55 -1.28
CA ASN A 425 -20.98 -11.34 -2.40
C ASN A 425 -20.21 -12.66 -2.52
N PHE A 426 -20.69 -13.71 -1.85
CA PHE A 426 -20.00 -15.00 -1.83
C PHE A 426 -20.35 -15.88 -3.03
N ARG A 427 -19.33 -16.43 -3.70
CA ARG A 427 -19.48 -17.34 -4.86
C ARG A 427 -20.18 -18.66 -4.49
N GLU A 428 -19.84 -19.18 -3.31
CA GLU A 428 -20.27 -20.49 -2.83
C GLU A 428 -21.11 -20.31 -1.56
N GLU A 429 -22.27 -20.95 -1.52
CA GLU A 429 -23.10 -21.04 -0.32
C GLU A 429 -22.58 -22.17 0.58
N LEU A 430 -21.61 -21.83 1.44
CA LEU A 430 -20.96 -22.82 2.31
C LEU A 430 -21.71 -23.04 3.64
N PHE A 431 -22.52 -22.08 4.06
CA PHE A 431 -23.46 -22.21 5.18
C PHE A 431 -24.85 -22.57 4.66
N SER A 432 -25.52 -23.46 5.37
CA SER A 432 -26.89 -23.90 5.07
C SER A 432 -27.84 -23.70 6.24
N GLU A 433 -27.27 -23.45 7.42
CA GLU A 433 -27.96 -23.27 8.69
C GLU A 433 -28.62 -21.89 8.75
N ALA A 434 -29.87 -21.84 9.22
CA ALA A 434 -30.67 -20.61 9.19
C ALA A 434 -30.04 -19.42 9.95
N VAL A 435 -29.40 -19.67 11.10
CA VAL A 435 -28.82 -18.61 11.94
C VAL A 435 -27.58 -17.98 11.28
N PRO A 436 -26.55 -18.75 10.85
CA PRO A 436 -25.45 -18.21 10.05
C PRO A 436 -25.90 -17.49 8.77
N CYS A 437 -26.87 -18.04 8.03
CA CYS A 437 -27.42 -17.38 6.85
C CYS A 437 -28.07 -16.03 7.21
N GLY A 438 -28.76 -15.93 8.35
CA GLY A 438 -29.29 -14.67 8.85
C GLY A 438 -28.20 -13.62 9.13
N HIS A 439 -27.06 -14.04 9.69
CA HIS A 439 -25.92 -13.13 9.90
C HIS A 439 -25.28 -12.66 8.59
N ILE A 440 -25.22 -13.53 7.57
CA ILE A 440 -24.73 -13.17 6.23
C ILE A 440 -25.64 -12.13 5.57
N GLU A 441 -26.96 -12.31 5.66
CA GLU A 441 -27.91 -11.36 5.09
C GLU A 441 -27.88 -10.00 5.80
N GLU A 442 -27.74 -9.99 7.12
CA GLU A 442 -27.54 -8.73 7.86
C GLU A 442 -26.20 -8.07 7.49
N PHE A 443 -25.12 -8.84 7.34
CA PHE A 443 -23.82 -8.32 6.88
C PHE A 443 -23.94 -7.62 5.52
N LYS A 444 -24.57 -8.27 4.52
CA LYS A 444 -24.83 -7.68 3.20
C LYS A 444 -25.67 -6.41 3.29
N LYS A 445 -26.70 -6.41 4.14
CA LYS A 445 -27.57 -5.24 4.34
C LYS A 445 -26.81 -4.05 4.93
N VAL A 446 -25.98 -4.29 5.94
CA VAL A 446 -25.19 -3.22 6.58
C VAL A 446 -24.11 -2.69 5.63
N LEU A 447 -23.50 -3.54 4.79
CA LEU A 447 -22.60 -3.07 3.72
C LEU A 447 -23.30 -2.13 2.74
N LYS A 448 -24.54 -2.41 2.32
CA LYS A 448 -25.32 -1.50 1.46
C LYS A 448 -25.61 -0.14 2.10
N ILE A 449 -25.78 -0.11 3.43
CA ILE A 449 -25.93 1.16 4.17
C ILE A 449 -24.62 1.95 4.09
N LEU A 450 -23.48 1.30 4.33
CA LEU A 450 -22.17 1.94 4.24
C LEU A 450 -21.87 2.43 2.82
N GLU A 451 -22.21 1.67 1.79
CA GLU A 451 -22.11 2.08 0.38
C GLU A 451 -22.81 3.43 0.16
N ALA A 452 -24.08 3.55 0.55
CA ALA A 452 -24.84 4.79 0.40
C ALA A 452 -24.24 5.96 1.21
N GLU A 453 -23.72 5.69 2.42
CA GLU A 453 -23.03 6.71 3.22
C GLU A 453 -21.75 7.23 2.52
N VAL A 454 -20.94 6.31 1.98
CA VAL A 454 -19.71 6.65 1.26
C VAL A 454 -20.04 7.45 0.00
N GLU A 455 -21.03 7.01 -0.79
CA GLU A 455 -21.45 7.73 -2.00
C GLU A 455 -21.95 9.13 -1.69
N ASN A 456 -22.83 9.28 -0.68
CA ASN A 456 -23.39 10.58 -0.32
C ASN A 456 -22.31 11.56 0.18
N ARG A 457 -21.38 11.12 1.02
CA ARG A 457 -20.28 11.98 1.50
C ARG A 457 -19.39 12.43 0.34
N ASN A 458 -19.11 11.54 -0.61
CA ASN A 458 -18.24 11.80 -1.74
C ASN A 458 -18.83 12.76 -2.80
N GLN A 459 -20.13 13.03 -2.79
CA GLN A 459 -20.73 14.05 -3.67
C GLN A 459 -20.17 15.47 -3.44
N SER A 460 -19.59 15.70 -2.26
CA SER A 460 -19.03 17.00 -1.86
C SER A 460 -17.51 17.03 -1.79
N LEU A 461 -16.83 15.94 -2.16
CA LEU A 461 -15.38 15.79 -2.06
C LEU A 461 -14.72 15.78 -3.43
N GLU A 462 -13.64 16.55 -3.59
CA GLU A 462 -12.81 16.56 -4.78
C GLU A 462 -11.32 16.46 -4.38
N PRO A 463 -10.64 15.31 -4.60
CA PRO A 463 -11.18 14.09 -5.19
C PRO A 463 -12.01 13.30 -4.16
N GLY A 464 -12.99 12.54 -4.66
CA GLY A 464 -13.69 11.57 -3.83
C GLY A 464 -12.78 10.43 -3.39
N TYR A 465 -13.00 9.93 -2.17
CA TYR A 465 -12.39 8.71 -1.62
C TYR A 465 -13.39 7.55 -1.69
N LEU A 466 -13.25 6.68 -2.69
CA LEU A 466 -14.17 5.56 -2.97
C LEU A 466 -13.54 4.17 -2.74
N TYR A 467 -12.30 4.11 -2.27
CA TYR A 467 -11.48 2.89 -2.21
C TYR A 467 -11.91 1.88 -1.15
N LEU A 468 -12.66 2.34 -0.15
CA LEU A 468 -13.27 1.51 0.89
C LEU A 468 -14.80 1.51 0.79
N ASN A 469 -15.34 1.88 -0.38
CA ASN A 469 -16.74 1.59 -0.68
C ASN A 469 -16.88 0.05 -0.75
N PRO A 470 -17.86 -0.59 -0.10
CA PRO A 470 -18.06 -2.04 -0.18
C PRO A 470 -18.11 -2.60 -1.61
N THR A 471 -18.53 -1.81 -2.60
CA THR A 471 -18.55 -2.19 -4.02
C THR A 471 -17.17 -2.21 -4.69
N THR A 472 -16.17 -1.58 -4.09
CA THR A 472 -14.78 -1.52 -4.56
C THR A 472 -13.83 -2.43 -3.79
N VAL A 473 -14.25 -2.91 -2.62
CA VAL A 473 -13.51 -3.89 -1.81
C VAL A 473 -13.83 -5.31 -2.28
N ASP A 474 -12.81 -6.10 -2.58
CA ASP A 474 -12.94 -7.51 -2.94
C ASP A 474 -12.96 -8.42 -1.71
N ASN A 475 -13.62 -9.58 -1.82
CA ASN A 475 -13.60 -10.58 -0.76
C ASN A 475 -12.21 -11.14 -0.49
N SER A 476 -11.34 -11.23 -1.50
CA SER A 476 -10.03 -11.87 -1.40
C SER A 476 -8.96 -11.09 -2.17
N VAL A 477 -7.70 -11.37 -1.84
CA VAL A 477 -6.55 -10.86 -2.61
C VAL A 477 -6.43 -11.67 -3.89
N ALA A 478 -6.86 -11.09 -5.02
CA ALA A 478 -6.96 -11.77 -6.31
C ALA A 478 -6.15 -11.13 -7.44
N LEU A 479 -5.63 -9.91 -7.24
CA LEU A 479 -4.78 -9.20 -8.20
C LEU A 479 -3.65 -8.46 -7.49
#